data_AF-A0A0U5GL69-F1
#
_entry.id   AF-A0A0U5GL69-F1
#
_cell.length_a   1.000
_cell.length_b   1.000
_cell.length_c   1.000
_cell.angle_alpha   90.00
_cell.angle_beta   90.00
_cell.angle_gamma   90.00
#
_symmetry.space_group_name_H-M   'P 1'
#
loop_
_entity.id
_entity.type
_entity.pdbx_description
1 polymer ?
#
loop_
_entity_poly.entity_id
_entity_poly.type
_entity_poly.pdbx_seq_one_letter_code
_entity_poly.pdbx_strand_id
1 'polypeptide(L)'
;MGDHFTQRLSIIVKNNIHLGGDITVRNTLVARGEPYKKGQKPTLIAPEDVNKLVISHGEEGTVSFCGSAVYRSGVKGSLDLYDGDTRIASLHWRGPWALTGNYFEVTDVKSEKYLVDVSDIPNNGILGDISVIVTNIAP
;
A
#
# COMPACT_ATOMS: atom_id res chain seq x y z
N MET A 1 -3.22 -14.68 28.15
CA MET A 1 -4.18 -13.97 27.29
C MET A 1 -3.35 -13.41 26.16
N GLY A 2 -3.21 -14.17 25.06
CA GLY A 2 -2.24 -13.82 24.02
C GLY A 2 -2.74 -12.61 23.25
N ASP A 3 -1.92 -11.56 23.15
CA ASP A 3 -2.22 -10.42 22.30
C ASP A 3 -2.52 -10.93 20.89
N HIS A 4 -3.79 -10.89 20.51
CA HIS A 4 -4.23 -11.29 19.18
C HIS A 4 -3.76 -10.23 18.20
N PHE A 5 -2.52 -10.35 17.71
CA PHE A 5 -2.01 -9.51 16.64
C PHE A 5 -2.93 -9.64 15.43
N THR A 6 -3.69 -8.59 15.17
CA THR A 6 -4.48 -8.49 13.95
C THR A 6 -3.53 -8.26 12.79
N GLN A 7 -3.78 -8.92 11.66
CA GLN A 7 -3.06 -8.65 10.43
C GLN A 7 -3.08 -7.14 10.10
N ARG A 8 -1.94 -6.59 9.71
CA ARG A 8 -1.81 -5.18 9.31
C ARG A 8 -0.83 -5.03 8.16
N LEU A 9 -1.10 -4.03 7.34
CA LEU A 9 -0.26 -3.61 6.22
C LEU A 9 -0.12 -2.10 6.25
N SER A 10 1.09 -1.58 6.08
CA SER A 10 1.33 -0.20 5.66
C SER A 10 2.13 -0.23 4.37
N ILE A 11 1.60 0.38 3.31
CA ILE A 11 2.31 0.59 2.06
C ILE A 11 2.93 1.97 2.15
N ILE A 12 4.26 2.03 2.15
CA ILE A 12 5.03 3.27 2.20
C ILE A 12 5.54 3.53 0.79
N VAL A 13 4.92 4.48 0.11
CA VAL A 13 5.28 4.84 -1.27
C VAL A 13 6.26 6.00 -1.24
N LYS A 14 7.44 5.78 -1.80
CA LYS A 14 8.48 6.80 -1.95
C LYS A 14 8.51 7.31 -3.38
N ASN A 15 8.34 8.62 -3.53
CA ASN A 15 8.33 9.27 -4.84
C ASN A 15 9.73 9.79 -5.20
N ASN A 16 10.43 9.05 -6.06
CA ASN A 16 11.71 9.45 -6.66
C ASN A 16 11.60 9.66 -8.18
N ILE A 17 10.41 10.01 -8.69
CA ILE A 17 10.25 10.39 -10.11
C ILE A 17 10.82 11.79 -10.34
N HIS A 18 10.69 12.35 -11.55
CA HIS A 18 11.20 13.65 -11.94
C HIS A 18 10.74 14.79 -11.02
N LEU A 19 11.52 15.88 -10.98
CA LEU A 19 11.21 17.05 -10.18
C LEU A 19 9.86 17.66 -10.59
N GLY A 20 8.98 17.85 -9.62
CA GLY A 20 7.62 18.37 -9.83
C GLY A 20 6.59 17.31 -10.24
N GLY A 21 6.98 16.04 -10.36
CA GLY A 21 6.05 14.93 -10.55
C GLY A 21 5.48 14.46 -9.21
N ASP A 22 4.15 14.34 -9.15
CA ASP A 22 3.43 13.84 -7.97
C ASP A 22 2.92 12.42 -8.22
N ILE A 23 3.03 11.56 -7.21
CA ILE A 23 2.34 10.26 -7.22
C ILE A 23 1.00 10.42 -6.52
N THR A 24 -0.08 10.07 -7.22
CA THR A 24 -1.43 10.03 -6.68
C THR A 24 -1.90 8.59 -6.52
N VAL A 25 -2.56 8.29 -5.41
CA VAL A 25 -3.22 6.99 -5.19
C VAL A 25 -4.63 7.05 -5.76
N ARG A 26 -5.01 6.05 -6.56
CA ARG A 26 -6.34 5.96 -7.16
C ARG A 26 -6.89 4.54 -7.10
N ASN A 27 -8.19 4.40 -7.39
CA ASN A 27 -8.87 3.12 -7.55
C ASN A 27 -8.68 2.14 -6.38
N THR A 28 -8.59 2.66 -5.14
CA THR A 28 -8.47 1.82 -3.94
C THR A 28 -9.69 0.92 -3.80
N LEU A 29 -9.46 -0.39 -3.76
CA LEU A 29 -10.46 -1.42 -3.52
C LEU A 29 -10.07 -2.22 -2.28
N VAL A 30 -10.96 -2.23 -1.27
CA VAL A 30 -10.77 -3.01 -0.05
C VAL A 30 -11.75 -4.18 -0.03
N ALA A 31 -11.23 -5.39 -0.29
CA ALA A 31 -12.03 -6.61 -0.23
C ALA A 31 -12.15 -7.17 1.20
N ARG A 32 -11.13 -6.95 2.03
CA ARG A 32 -11.12 -7.30 3.47
C ARG A 32 -10.22 -6.35 4.26
N GLY A 33 -10.61 -6.11 5.51
CA GLY A 33 -9.95 -5.17 6.41
C GLY A 33 -10.48 -3.76 6.23
N GLU A 34 -9.88 -2.82 6.94
CA GLU A 34 -10.30 -1.41 6.95
C GLU A 34 -9.07 -0.52 6.81
N PRO A 35 -9.13 0.54 5.98
CA PRO A 35 -8.07 1.52 5.94
C PRO A 35 -8.10 2.39 7.20
N TYR A 36 -6.93 2.83 7.64
CA TYR A 36 -6.80 3.67 8.83
C TYR A 36 -5.63 4.64 8.69
N LYS A 37 -5.68 5.76 9.42
CA LYS A 37 -4.55 6.67 9.60
C LYS A 37 -3.79 6.34 10.87
N LYS A 38 -2.47 6.17 10.76
CA LYS A 38 -1.57 6.11 11.92
C LYS A 38 -1.56 7.48 12.62
N GLY A 39 -1.53 7.46 13.94
CA GLY A 39 -1.50 8.65 14.81
C GLY A 39 -1.46 8.21 16.26
N GLN A 40 -1.52 9.16 17.20
CA GLN A 40 -1.62 8.83 18.64
C GLN A 40 -2.79 7.91 18.95
N LYS A 41 -3.90 8.07 18.21
CA LYS A 41 -5.03 7.15 18.18
C LYS A 41 -5.30 6.75 16.72
N PRO A 42 -5.03 5.49 16.34
CA PRO A 42 -5.40 5.00 15.01
C PRO A 42 -6.89 5.22 14.76
N THR A 43 -7.21 5.80 13.61
CA THR A 43 -8.60 6.12 13.25
C THR A 43 -8.91 5.52 11.89
N LEU A 44 -10.01 4.76 11.82
CA LEU A 44 -10.51 4.20 10.57
C LEU A 44 -10.91 5.34 9.61
N ILE A 45 -10.65 5.13 8.33
CA ILE A 45 -11.02 6.06 7.26
C ILE A 45 -11.79 5.32 6.18
N ALA A 46 -12.45 6.07 5.29
CA ALA A 46 -13.10 5.46 4.14
C ALA A 46 -12.06 5.15 3.04
N PRO A 47 -12.26 4.13 2.18
CA PRO A 47 -11.38 3.88 1.03
C PRO A 47 -11.22 5.10 0.11
N GLU A 48 -12.23 5.96 0.02
CA GLU A 48 -12.20 7.18 -0.79
C GLU A 48 -11.22 8.22 -0.21
N ASP A 49 -10.95 8.19 1.09
CA ASP A 49 -9.94 9.03 1.72
C ASP A 49 -8.51 8.58 1.39
N VAL A 50 -8.31 7.29 1.09
CA VAL A 50 -7.03 6.77 0.60
C VAL A 50 -6.73 7.34 -0.79
N ASN A 51 -7.74 7.45 -1.66
CA ASN A 51 -7.60 8.01 -3.00
C ASN A 51 -7.28 9.52 -3.02
N LYS A 52 -7.27 10.19 -1.86
CA LYS A 52 -6.89 11.60 -1.73
C LYS A 52 -5.39 11.78 -1.48
N LEU A 53 -4.63 10.69 -1.34
CA LEU A 53 -3.20 10.76 -1.10
C LEU A 53 -2.46 11.24 -2.35
N VAL A 54 -1.71 12.34 -2.18
CA VAL A 54 -0.76 12.90 -3.13
C VAL A 54 0.61 12.88 -2.46
N ILE A 55 1.63 12.44 -3.19
CA ILE A 55 3.00 12.27 -2.71
C ILE A 55 3.90 13.07 -3.61
N SER A 56 4.40 14.20 -3.12
CA SER A 56 5.24 15.10 -3.90
C SER A 56 6.61 14.48 -4.16
N HIS A 57 7.31 14.97 -5.17
CA HIS A 57 8.69 14.57 -5.45
C HIS A 57 9.58 14.66 -4.19
N GLY A 58 10.31 13.57 -3.89
CA GLY A 58 11.21 13.47 -2.74
C GLY A 58 10.52 13.15 -1.42
N GLU A 59 9.19 13.05 -1.39
CA GLU A 59 8.42 12.71 -0.20
C GLU A 59 8.01 11.23 -0.15
N GLU A 60 7.49 10.83 1.02
CA GLU A 60 6.93 9.51 1.27
C GLU A 60 5.48 9.64 1.74
N GLY A 61 4.59 8.85 1.14
CA GLY A 61 3.19 8.72 1.53
C GLY A 61 2.92 7.34 2.11
N THR A 62 2.05 7.25 3.12
CA THR A 62 1.69 5.96 3.73
C THR A 62 0.20 5.71 3.63
N VAL A 63 -0.17 4.51 3.17
CA VAL A 63 -1.53 3.98 3.26
C VAL A 63 -1.51 2.76 4.16
N SER A 64 -2.40 2.70 5.15
CA SER A 64 -2.44 1.59 6.11
C SER A 64 -3.80 0.90 6.15
N PHE A 65 -3.77 -0.42 6.33
CA PHE A 65 -4.92 -1.30 6.44
C PHE A 65 -4.77 -2.24 7.63
N CYS A 66 -5.85 -2.48 8.37
CA CYS A 66 -5.89 -3.45 9.45
C CYS A 66 -7.00 -4.47 9.24
N GLY A 67 -6.75 -5.70 9.71
CA GLY A 67 -7.77 -6.72 9.89
C GLY A 67 -8.58 -6.50 11.17
N SER A 68 -9.42 -7.47 11.51
CA SER A 68 -10.23 -7.44 12.74
C SER A 68 -10.09 -8.73 13.51
N ALA A 69 -9.72 -8.62 14.80
CA ALA A 69 -9.67 -9.77 15.71
C ALA A 69 -11.05 -10.33 16.00
N VAL A 70 -12.04 -9.44 16.16
CA VAL A 70 -13.43 -9.80 16.44
C VAL A 70 -13.99 -10.66 15.31
N TYR A 71 -13.70 -10.28 14.06
CA TYR A 71 -14.20 -10.99 12.88
C TYR A 71 -13.21 -12.00 12.29
N ARG A 72 -12.05 -12.21 12.93
CA ARG A 72 -10.95 -13.07 12.43
C ARG A 72 -10.64 -12.79 10.96
N SER A 73 -10.59 -11.49 10.60
CA SER A 73 -10.35 -11.04 9.23
C SER A 73 -8.95 -10.51 9.07
N GLY A 74 -8.32 -10.87 7.96
CA GLY A 74 -7.07 -10.28 7.49
C GLY A 74 -7.30 -9.02 6.66
N VAL A 75 -6.32 -8.68 5.82
CA VAL A 75 -6.39 -7.59 4.84
C VAL A 75 -6.32 -8.15 3.42
N LYS A 76 -7.12 -7.60 2.50
CA LYS A 76 -7.05 -7.92 1.07
C LYS A 76 -7.55 -6.72 0.27
N GLY A 77 -6.83 -6.34 -0.77
CA GLY A 77 -7.24 -5.23 -1.61
C GLY A 77 -6.27 -4.94 -2.73
N SER A 78 -6.52 -3.81 -3.38
CA SER A 78 -5.64 -3.23 -4.38
C SER A 78 -5.75 -1.71 -4.41
N LEU A 79 -4.74 -1.05 -4.97
CA LEU A 79 -4.77 0.37 -5.32
C LEU A 79 -3.82 0.62 -6.48
N ASP A 80 -4.00 1.74 -7.16
CA ASP A 80 -3.14 2.14 -8.27
C ASP A 80 -2.31 3.37 -7.91
N LEU A 81 -1.10 3.44 -8.45
CA LEU A 81 -0.24 4.63 -8.41
C LEU A 81 -0.28 5.34 -9.77
N TYR A 82 -0.42 6.66 -9.76
CA TYR A 82 -0.50 7.49 -10.97
C TYR A 82 0.44 8.69 -10.90
N ASP A 83 1.03 9.05 -12.05
CA ASP A 83 1.73 10.30 -12.32
C ASP A 83 0.90 11.07 -13.37
N GLY A 84 0.23 12.15 -12.96
CA GLY A 84 -0.80 12.82 -13.75
C GLY A 84 -1.91 11.84 -14.17
N ASP A 85 -2.12 11.66 -15.48
CA ASP A 85 -3.08 10.68 -16.04
C ASP A 85 -2.43 9.34 -16.40
N THR A 86 -1.13 9.20 -16.18
CA THR A 86 -0.40 7.97 -16.47
C THR A 86 -0.41 7.05 -15.27
N ARG A 87 -1.00 5.86 -15.41
CA ARG A 87 -0.83 4.79 -14.42
C ARG A 87 0.63 4.35 -14.39
N ILE A 88 1.21 4.33 -13.20
CA ILE A 88 2.55 3.84 -12.92
C ILE A 88 2.51 2.33 -12.74
N ALA A 89 1.66 1.84 -11.83
CA ALA A 89 1.49 0.43 -11.50
C ALA A 89 0.23 0.20 -10.66
N SER A 90 -0.19 -1.06 -10.56
CA SER A 90 -1.24 -1.54 -9.66
C SER A 90 -0.58 -2.35 -8.52
N LEU A 91 -0.99 -2.10 -7.28
CA LEU A 91 -0.51 -2.79 -6.09
C LEU A 91 -1.63 -3.71 -5.57
N HIS A 92 -1.30 -4.98 -5.34
CA HIS A 92 -2.25 -5.98 -4.84
C HIS A 92 -1.71 -6.62 -3.57
N TRP A 93 -2.58 -6.88 -2.59
CA TRP A 93 -2.17 -7.53 -1.35
C TRP A 93 -3.19 -8.52 -0.82
N ARG A 94 -2.68 -9.48 -0.07
CA ARG A 94 -3.45 -10.38 0.79
C ARG A 94 -2.61 -10.74 2.00
N GLY A 95 -3.05 -10.32 3.18
CA GLY A 95 -2.58 -10.81 4.46
C GLY A 95 -3.69 -11.59 5.12
N PRO A 96 -3.63 -12.93 5.23
CA PRO A 96 -4.67 -13.70 5.92
C PRO A 96 -4.66 -13.47 7.43
N TRP A 97 -5.80 -13.74 8.09
CA TRP A 97 -5.89 -13.78 9.57
C TRP A 97 -4.99 -14.86 10.18
N ALA A 98 -4.77 -15.96 9.45
CA ALA A 98 -3.90 -17.05 9.87
C ALA A 98 -2.41 -16.67 9.93
N LEU A 99 -2.03 -15.45 9.48
CA LEU A 99 -0.66 -14.93 9.49
C LEU A 99 0.34 -15.84 8.74
N THR A 100 -0.12 -16.49 7.67
CA THR A 100 0.69 -17.30 6.77
C THR A 100 0.14 -17.20 5.35
N GLY A 101 0.99 -17.33 4.35
CA GLY A 101 0.63 -17.14 2.94
C GLY A 101 0.30 -15.68 2.65
N ASN A 102 1.08 -14.77 3.23
CA ASN A 102 1.04 -13.36 2.88
C ASN A 102 1.47 -13.18 1.42
N TYR A 103 0.90 -12.16 0.79
CA TYR A 103 1.10 -11.85 -0.61
C TYR A 103 1.07 -10.35 -0.82
N PHE A 104 2.01 -9.88 -1.62
CA PHE A 104 2.04 -8.53 -2.16
C PHE A 104 2.63 -8.61 -3.57
N GLU A 105 1.98 -7.97 -4.53
CA GLU A 105 2.40 -7.99 -5.93
C GLU A 105 2.22 -6.62 -6.55
N VAL A 106 3.16 -6.26 -7.41
CA VAL A 106 3.05 -5.12 -8.31
C VAL A 106 2.76 -5.65 -9.71
N THR A 107 1.69 -5.16 -10.32
CA THR A 107 1.28 -5.51 -11.68
C THR A 107 1.11 -4.24 -12.52
N ASP A 108 0.89 -4.42 -13.82
CA ASP A 108 0.60 -3.32 -14.75
C ASP A 108 1.63 -2.17 -14.72
N VAL A 109 2.89 -2.49 -14.43
CA VAL A 109 3.95 -1.48 -14.38
C VAL A 109 4.12 -0.91 -15.79
N LYS A 110 4.08 0.42 -15.89
CA LYS A 110 4.45 1.14 -17.12
C LYS A 110 5.97 1.17 -17.27
N SER A 111 6.51 -0.01 -17.55
CA SER A 111 7.94 -0.35 -17.46
C SER A 111 8.81 0.33 -18.50
N GLU A 112 8.23 1.05 -19.46
CA GLU A 112 8.96 1.91 -20.39
C GLU A 112 9.26 3.31 -19.81
N LYS A 113 8.67 3.66 -18.64
CA LYS A 113 8.86 4.97 -18.00
C LYS A 113 9.29 4.89 -16.54
N TYR A 114 8.86 3.86 -15.81
CA TYR A 114 9.06 3.76 -14.37
C TYR A 114 9.65 2.41 -13.99
N LEU A 115 10.48 2.45 -12.95
CA LEU A 115 10.86 1.29 -12.16
C LEU A 115 10.10 1.36 -10.83
N VAL A 116 9.55 0.22 -10.40
CA VAL A 116 8.87 0.08 -9.12
C VAL A 116 9.58 -1.01 -8.33
N ASP A 117 10.29 -0.61 -7.29
CA ASP A 117 11.02 -1.52 -6.40
C ASP A 117 10.22 -1.72 -5.11
N VAL A 118 10.19 -2.96 -4.62
CA VAL A 118 9.41 -3.35 -3.44
C VAL A 118 10.27 -4.09 -2.45
N SER A 119 10.16 -3.74 -1.17
CA SER A 119 10.87 -4.44 -0.09
C SER A 119 10.43 -5.90 0.04
N ASP A 120 11.23 -6.71 0.74
CA ASP A 120 10.90 -8.10 1.01
C ASP A 120 9.51 -8.30 1.64
N ILE A 121 8.80 -9.32 1.16
CA ILE A 121 7.44 -9.65 1.60
C ILE A 121 7.51 -10.83 2.58
N PRO A 122 7.12 -10.64 3.85
CA PRO A 122 7.18 -11.72 4.82
C PRO A 122 6.09 -12.75 4.54
N ASN A 123 6.45 -13.98 4.19
CA ASN A 123 5.46 -15.04 3.93
C ASN A 123 4.62 -15.41 5.19
N ASN A 124 5.21 -15.29 6.38
CA ASN A 124 4.59 -15.58 7.67
C ASN A 124 4.60 -14.35 8.58
N GLY A 125 3.68 -14.31 9.54
CA GLY A 125 3.45 -13.16 10.40
C GLY A 125 2.52 -12.12 9.78
N ILE A 126 2.57 -10.90 10.30
CA ILE A 126 1.88 -9.77 9.68
C ILE A 126 2.64 -9.33 8.42
N LEU A 127 1.94 -8.74 7.44
CA LEU A 127 2.57 -8.09 6.29
C LEU A 127 3.47 -6.93 6.75
N GLY A 128 3.04 -6.19 7.77
CA GLY A 128 3.84 -5.14 8.37
C GLY A 128 3.94 -3.92 7.46
N ASP A 129 5.13 -3.35 7.36
CA ASP A 129 5.39 -2.17 6.55
C ASP A 129 6.15 -2.59 5.29
N ILE A 130 5.60 -2.29 4.11
CA ILE A 130 6.16 -2.60 2.79
C ILE A 130 6.54 -1.29 2.12
N SER A 131 7.81 -1.15 1.76
CA SER A 131 8.30 -0.01 0.98
C SER A 131 8.07 -0.24 -0.51
N VAL A 132 7.56 0.77 -1.20
CA VAL A 132 7.38 0.81 -2.65
C VAL A 132 8.08 2.07 -3.16
N ILE A 133 9.21 1.90 -3.84
CA ILE A 133 10.01 3.01 -4.36
C ILE A 133 9.73 3.13 -5.85
N VAL A 134 9.28 4.29 -6.28
CA VAL A 134 9.02 4.58 -7.69
C VAL A 134 10.08 5.55 -8.20
N THR A 135 10.78 5.17 -9.27
CA THR A 135 11.77 6.01 -9.95
C THR A 135 11.46 6.09 -11.45
N ASN A 136 11.92 7.15 -12.11
CA ASN A 136 11.95 7.14 -13.57
C ASN A 136 13.06 6.25 -14.09
N ILE A 137 12.83 5.63 -15.24
CA ILE A 137 13.90 5.06 -16.05
C ILE A 137 14.56 6.25 -16.76
N ALA A 138 15.88 6.42 -16.55
CA ALA A 138 16.63 7.42 -17.28
C ALA A 138 16.55 7.11 -18.79
N PRO A 139 16.35 8.11 -19.65
CA PRO A 139 16.44 7.93 -21.09
C PRO A 139 17.84 7.48 -21.54
#